data_AF-A0A1W1CVJ1-F1
#
_entry.id   AF-A0A1W1CVJ1-F1
#
_cell.length_a   1.000
_cell.length_b   1.000
_cell.length_c   1.000
_cell.angle_alpha   90.00
_cell.angle_beta   90.00
_cell.angle_gamma   90.00
#
_symmetry.space_group_name_H-M   'P 1'
#
loop_
_entity.id
_entity.type
_entity.pdbx_description
1 polymer ?
#
loop_
_entity_poly.entity_id
_entity_poly.type
_entity_poly.pdbx_seq_one_letter_code
_entity_poly.pdbx_strand_id
1 'polypeptide(L)' 'MPQYGAHCSWRMATGVFDHGSPRNWNIYKGKLYFNYDTLQQNLWVNNKDYFIKKANKNWVKKLLK' A
#
# COMPACT_ATOMS: atom_id res chain seq x y z
N MET A 1 6.60 7.26 9.78
CA MET A 1 5.81 6.00 9.83
C MET A 1 5.55 5.50 8.42
N PRO A 2 5.47 4.18 8.19
CA PRO A 2 5.05 3.64 6.90
C PRO A 2 3.64 4.08 6.53
N GLN A 3 3.42 4.41 5.26
CA GLN A 3 2.10 4.68 4.73
C GLN A 3 1.25 3.41 4.85
N TYR A 4 0.01 3.58 5.31
CA TYR A 4 -0.93 2.48 5.60
C TYR A 4 -0.48 1.54 6.73
N GLY A 5 0.33 2.00 7.69
CA GLY A 5 0.66 1.20 8.88
C GLY A 5 1.38 -0.11 8.55
N ALA A 6 2.24 -0.09 7.54
CA ALA A 6 2.96 -1.25 7.00
C ALA A 6 2.07 -2.33 6.35
N HIS A 7 0.81 -2.04 6.06
CA HIS A 7 -0.01 -2.90 5.19
C HIS A 7 0.48 -2.85 3.73
N CYS A 8 0.23 -3.92 2.99
CA CYS A 8 0.48 -3.97 1.56
C CYS A 8 -0.33 -2.89 0.83
N SER A 9 0.36 -1.99 0.16
CA SER A 9 -0.23 -0.81 -0.49
C SER A 9 -1.15 -1.19 -1.65
N TRP A 10 -0.83 -2.28 -2.35
CA TRP A 10 -1.69 -2.82 -3.40
C TRP A 10 -2.96 -3.46 -2.83
N ARG A 11 -2.87 -4.27 -1.77
CA ARG A 11 -4.05 -4.88 -1.13
C ARG A 11 -4.90 -3.84 -0.40
N MET A 12 -4.28 -2.84 0.22
CA MET A 12 -4.99 -1.67 0.75
C MET A 12 -5.84 -1.00 -0.33
N ALA A 13 -5.35 -0.94 -1.57
CA ALA A 13 -6.12 -0.41 -2.71
C ALA A 13 -7.31 -1.30 -3.12
N THR A 14 -7.28 -2.60 -2.84
CA THR A 14 -8.40 -3.53 -3.06
C THR A 14 -9.33 -3.65 -1.84
N GLY A 15 -9.00 -3.01 -0.71
CA GLY A 15 -9.78 -3.05 0.53
C GLY A 15 -9.41 -4.19 1.48
N VAL A 16 -8.33 -4.92 1.18
CA VAL A 16 -7.78 -5.99 2.02
C VAL A 16 -6.59 -5.47 2.82
N PHE A 17 -6.53 -5.81 4.12
CA PHE A 17 -5.56 -5.23 5.06
C PHE A 17 -4.48 -6.21 5.49
N ASP A 18 -3.77 -6.81 4.54
CA ASP A 18 -2.65 -7.72 4.85
C ASP A 18 -1.36 -6.96 5.14
N HIS A 19 -0.47 -7.57 5.90
CA HIS A 19 0.86 -7.03 6.18
C HIS A 19 1.69 -6.90 4.90
N GLY A 20 2.52 -5.87 4.82
CA GLY A 20 3.56 -5.74 3.83
C GLY A 20 4.85 -6.45 4.27
N SER A 21 5.64 -6.89 3.30
CA SER A 21 6.95 -7.51 3.50
C SER A 21 8.03 -6.44 3.65
N PRO A 22 8.90 -6.50 4.68
CA PRO A 22 10.06 -5.62 4.81
C PRO A 22 11.06 -5.71 3.66
N ARG A 23 10.98 -6.74 2.82
CA ARG A 23 11.81 -6.91 1.62
C ARG A 23 11.20 -6.24 0.38
N ASN A 24 9.93 -5.86 0.43
CA ASN A 24 9.18 -5.34 -0.71
C ASN A 24 8.65 -3.95 -0.37
N TRP A 25 9.53 -2.95 -0.44
CA TRP A 25 9.20 -1.58 -0.11
C TRP A 25 9.60 -0.60 -1.21
N ASN A 26 8.98 0.57 -1.18
CA ASN A 26 9.32 1.69 -2.05
C ASN A 26 9.12 3.01 -1.29
N ILE A 27 10.02 3.97 -1.50
CA ILE A 27 9.79 5.36 -1.13
C ILE A 27 9.25 6.09 -2.35
N TYR A 28 8.08 6.72 -2.22
CA TYR A 28 7.46 7.49 -3.30
C TYR A 28 6.80 8.74 -2.73
N LYS A 29 7.10 9.92 -3.31
CA LYS A 29 6.62 11.23 -2.83
C LYS A 29 6.86 11.42 -1.31
N GLY A 30 8.05 11.05 -0.84
CA GLY A 30 8.48 11.19 0.56
C GLY A 30 7.83 10.21 1.55
N LYS A 31 7.08 9.22 1.07
CA LYS A 31 6.39 8.24 1.92
C LYS A 31 6.87 6.82 1.65
N LEU A 32 7.03 6.03 2.72
CA LEU A 32 7.42 4.63 2.66
C LEU A 32 6.18 3.74 2.46
N TYR A 33 6.18 2.94 1.41
CA TYR A 33 5.13 1.98 1.05
C TYR A 33 5.68 0.57 1.11
N PHE A 34 4.89 -0.36 1.60
CA PHE A 34 5.20 -1.79 1.56
C PHE A 34 4.25 -2.52 0.62
N ASN A 35 4.69 -3.67 0.11
CA ASN A 35 3.91 -4.62 -0.66
C ASN A 35 4.11 -6.02 -0.05
N TYR A 36 3.16 -6.94 -0.25
CA TYR A 36 3.17 -8.26 0.38
C TYR A 36 4.27 -9.15 -0.20
N ASP A 37 4.39 -9.21 -1.53
CA ASP A 37 5.45 -9.91 -2.23
C ASP A 37 5.92 -9.12 -3.48
N THR A 38 6.84 -9.70 -4.24
CA THR A 38 7.38 -9.12 -5.47
C THR A 38 6.33 -8.96 -6.56
N LEU A 39 5.34 -9.86 -6.67
CA LEU A 39 4.26 -9.77 -7.65
C LEU A 39 3.38 -8.54 -7.37
N GLN A 40 2.93 -8.34 -6.14
CA GLN A 40 2.12 -7.15 -5.83
C GLN A 40 2.94 -5.86 -5.79
N GLN A 41 4.24 -5.93 -5.52
CA GLN A 41 5.13 -4.79 -5.71
C GLN A 41 5.18 -4.40 -7.19
N ASN A 42 5.37 -5.36 -8.09
CA ASN A 42 5.38 -5.13 -9.55
C ASN A 42 4.04 -4.54 -10.03
N LEU A 43 2.91 -5.08 -9.58
CA LEU A 43 1.60 -4.52 -9.88
C LEU A 43 1.47 -3.08 -9.37
N TRP A 44 1.92 -2.80 -8.14
CA TRP A 44 1.83 -1.47 -7.55
C TRP A 44 2.72 -0.44 -8.26
N VAL A 45 3.97 -0.80 -8.60
CA VAL A 45 4.90 0.13 -9.23
C VAL A 45 4.48 0.55 -10.63
N ASN A 46 3.73 -0.29 -11.34
CA ASN A 46 3.20 0.00 -12.67
C ASN A 46 2.19 1.16 -12.68
N ASN A 47 1.47 1.40 -11.58
CA ASN A 47 0.52 2.52 -11.49
C ASN A 47 0.34 3.03 -10.06
N LYS A 48 1.43 3.52 -9.46
CA LYS A 48 1.48 3.91 -8.04
C LYS A 48 0.38 4.90 -7.66
N ASP A 49 0.21 5.97 -8.43
CA ASP A 49 -0.75 7.03 -8.12
C ASP A 49 -2.20 6.53 -8.13
N TYR A 50 -2.55 5.64 -9.06
CA TYR A 50 -3.87 5.00 -9.08
C TYR A 50 -4.12 4.16 -7.83
N PHE A 51 -3.17 3.30 -7.46
CA PHE A 51 -3.31 2.45 -6.27
C PHE A 51 -3.30 3.26 -4.98
N ILE A 52 -2.46 4.30 -4.86
CA ILE A 52 -2.43 5.21 -3.71
C ILE A 52 -3.78 5.90 -3.55
N LYS A 53 -4.38 6.42 -4.63
CA LYS A 53 -5.70 7.07 -4.58
C LYS A 53 -6.78 6.12 -4.05
N LYS A 54 -6.78 4.86 -4.49
CA LYS A 54 -7.71 3.83 -3.99
C LYS A 54 -7.42 3.44 -2.54
N ALA A 55 -6.16 3.17 -2.22
CA ALA A 55 -5.70 2.78 -0.89
C ALA A 55 -6.00 3.85 0.16
N ASN A 56 -5.86 5.14 -0.17
CA ASN A 56 -6.21 6.25 0.71
C ASN A 56 -7.70 6.20 1.13
N LYS A 57 -8.61 5.90 0.20
CA LYS A 57 -10.05 5.79 0.50
C LYS A 57 -10.32 4.65 1.48
N ASN A 58 -9.70 3.49 1.27
CA ASN A 58 -9.89 2.33 2.14
C ASN A 58 -9.20 2.50 3.50
N TRP A 59 -8.06 3.18 3.53
CA TRP A 59 -7.36 3.51 4.76
C TRP A 59 -8.20 4.41 5.67
N VAL A 60 -8.81 5.46 5.13
CA VAL A 60 -9.73 6.31 5.90
C VAL A 60 -10.91 5.50 6.44
N LYS A 61 -11.53 4.64 5.62
CA LYS A 61 -12.62 3.76 6.07
C LYS A 61 -12.19 2.82 7.21
N LYS A 62 -10.95 2.32 7.18
CA LYS A 62 -10.40 1.47 8.25
C LYS A 62 -10.24 2.23 9.55
N LEU A 63 -9.79 3.49 9.49
CA LEU A 63 -9.57 4.33 10.68
C LEU A 63 -10.87 4.83 11.33
N LEU A 64 -11.97 4.84 10.58
CA LEU A 64 -13.29 5.25 11.07
C LEU A 64 -14.09 4.10 11.70
N LYS A 65 -13.51 2.89 11.74
CA LYS A 65 -14.05 1.73 12.46
C LYS A 65 -13.24 1.51 13.72
#